data_AF-A0A9P0F8H5-F1
#
_entry.id   AF-A0A9P0F8H5-F1
#
_cell.length_a   1.000
_cell.length_b   1.000
_cell.length_c   1.000
_cell.angle_alpha   90.00
_cell.angle_beta   90.00
_cell.angle_gamma   90.00
#
_symmetry.space_group_name_H-M   'P 1'
#
loop_
_entity.id
_entity.type
_entity.pdbx_description
1 polymer ?
#
loop_
_entity_poly.entity_id
_entity_poly.type
_entity_poly.pdbx_seq_one_letter_code
_entity_poly.pdbx_strand_id
1 'polypeptide(L)'
;MRCVISLHGFRANTNNIIVKECSIATVDGKGIYHWVVKSPFDFTELNRARRRDAHHVTQFVHGLKWEDGEVEYRDWKMSLLNFTDKASTIYAKGTEITKLLSQLTGTSVINLEDMGCPSLKDLTGPPLKCLHHTINNQSDVTKLNRARRRDAHHVTQFVHGLKWEDGEVEYRDWKMSLLNFTDKASTIYAKGTEITKLLSQLTGTSVINLEDMGCPSLKDLTGPPLKCLHHTIYNQSDVT
;
A
#
# COMPACT_ATOMS: atom_id res chain seq x y z
N MET A 1 -14.78 8.56 21.67
CA MET A 1 -14.08 8.49 20.36
C MET A 1 -14.41 7.15 19.70
N ARG A 2 -14.62 7.10 18.38
CA ARG A 2 -14.83 5.83 17.65
C ARG A 2 -13.58 5.48 16.85
N CYS A 3 -13.16 4.21 16.86
CA CYS A 3 -11.97 3.79 16.13
C CYS A 3 -12.10 2.42 15.48
N VAL A 4 -11.35 2.22 14.40
CA VAL A 4 -11.15 0.94 13.73
C VAL A 4 -9.75 0.45 14.06
N ILE A 5 -9.63 -0.82 14.46
CA ILE A 5 -8.37 -1.48 14.77
C ILE A 5 -8.13 -2.63 13.79
N SER A 6 -6.94 -2.69 13.21
CA SER A 6 -6.44 -3.80 12.40
C SER A 6 -5.24 -4.43 13.08
N LEU A 7 -5.22 -5.76 13.15
CA LEU A 7 -4.10 -6.53 13.69
C LEU A 7 -3.57 -7.51 12.63
N HIS A 8 -2.24 -7.60 12.54
CA HIS A 8 -1.56 -8.68 11.83
C HIS A 8 -0.59 -9.39 12.78
N GLY A 9 -0.34 -10.65 12.52
CA GLY A 9 0.48 -11.46 13.42
C GLY A 9 0.63 -12.90 12.97
N PHE A 10 1.31 -13.66 13.82
CA PHE A 10 1.60 -15.08 13.62
C PHE A 10 0.83 -15.95 14.60
N ARG A 11 0.78 -17.27 14.35
CA ARG A 11 0.29 -18.24 15.34
C ARG A 11 1.43 -18.82 16.15
N ALA A 12 1.32 -18.77 17.48
CA ALA A 12 2.20 -19.47 18.40
C ALA A 12 1.91 -20.98 18.45
N ASN A 13 2.74 -21.73 19.19
CA ASN A 13 2.55 -23.16 19.42
C ASN A 13 1.20 -23.48 20.08
N THR A 14 0.71 -22.60 20.95
CA THR A 14 -0.60 -22.70 21.62
C THR A 14 -1.78 -22.32 20.71
N ASN A 15 -1.53 -22.05 19.43
CA ASN A 15 -2.50 -21.56 18.44
C ASN A 15 -3.01 -20.13 18.67
N ASN A 16 -2.55 -19.46 19.72
CA ASN A 16 -2.83 -18.05 19.99
C ASN A 16 -2.14 -17.15 18.95
N ILE A 17 -2.76 -16.02 18.65
CA ILE A 17 -2.17 -14.99 17.79
C ILE A 17 -1.11 -14.20 18.59
N ILE A 18 0.07 -14.08 18.02
CA ILE A 18 1.12 -13.15 18.42
C ILE A 18 1.02 -11.94 17.50
N VAL A 19 0.58 -10.81 18.04
CA VAL A 19 0.46 -9.56 17.29
C VAL A 19 1.85 -9.06 16.89
N LYS A 20 2.00 -8.75 15.61
CA LYS A 20 3.21 -8.16 15.01
C LYS A 20 2.98 -6.77 14.48
N GLU A 21 1.76 -6.46 14.08
CA GLU A 21 1.38 -5.16 13.61
C GLU A 21 0.02 -4.78 14.19
N CYS A 22 -0.09 -3.55 14.64
CA CYS A 22 -1.35 -2.97 15.08
C CYS A 22 -1.52 -1.60 14.45
N SER A 23 -2.65 -1.39 13.78
CA SER A 23 -3.05 -0.10 13.24
C SER A 23 -4.35 0.33 13.87
N ILE A 24 -4.46 1.61 14.24
CA ILE A 24 -5.69 2.21 14.74
C ILE A 24 -5.99 3.47 13.95
N ALA A 25 -7.21 3.58 13.43
CA ALA A 25 -7.71 4.77 12.78
C ALA A 25 -8.95 5.30 13.51
N THR A 26 -9.00 6.58 13.82
CA THR A 26 -10.22 7.20 14.34
C THR A 26 -11.22 7.41 13.22
N VAL A 27 -12.51 7.19 13.50
CA VAL A 27 -13.58 7.31 12.48
C VAL A 27 -13.75 8.75 11.99
N ASP A 28 -13.37 9.74 12.80
CA ASP A 28 -13.35 11.15 12.40
C ASP A 28 -12.12 11.54 11.54
N GLY A 29 -11.22 10.59 11.25
CA GLY A 29 -10.04 10.79 10.41
C GLY A 29 -8.91 11.59 11.06
N LYS A 30 -9.03 11.97 12.34
CA LYS A 30 -8.05 12.84 13.01
C LYS A 30 -6.82 12.12 13.57
N GLY A 31 -6.90 10.80 13.74
CA GLY A 31 -5.84 10.01 14.35
C GLY A 31 -5.59 8.72 13.59
N ILE A 32 -4.32 8.49 13.24
CA ILE A 32 -3.82 7.21 12.75
C ILE A 32 -2.62 6.85 13.62
N TYR A 33 -2.66 5.65 14.19
CA TYR A 33 -1.61 5.11 15.03
C TYR A 33 -1.20 3.76 14.47
N HIS A 34 0.09 3.47 14.57
CA HIS A 34 0.69 2.27 13.99
C HIS A 34 1.84 1.80 14.86
N TRP A 35 1.94 0.49 15.05
CA TRP A 35 3.02 -0.16 15.77
C TRP A 35 3.45 -1.43 15.06
N VAL A 36 4.77 -1.64 14.97
CA VAL A 36 5.37 -2.95 14.70
C VAL A 36 5.92 -3.51 16.01
N VAL A 37 5.35 -4.63 16.43
CA VAL A 37 5.55 -5.21 17.76
C VAL A 37 6.58 -6.32 17.70
N LYS A 38 7.59 -6.28 18.57
CA LYS A 38 8.58 -7.35 18.71
C LYS A 38 7.90 -8.63 19.18
N SER A 39 8.43 -9.76 18.71
CA SER A 39 7.95 -11.06 19.19
C SER A 39 8.38 -11.26 20.64
N PRO A 40 7.51 -11.84 21.49
CA PRO A 40 7.80 -11.99 22.91
C PRO A 40 8.84 -13.08 23.22
N PHE A 41 9.27 -13.85 22.21
CA PHE A 41 10.20 -14.97 22.33
C PHE A 41 10.85 -15.29 20.97
N ASP A 42 11.92 -16.07 20.96
CA ASP A 42 12.74 -16.33 19.78
C ASP A 42 12.05 -17.26 18.76
N PHE A 43 12.33 -17.06 17.47
CA PHE A 43 11.75 -17.86 16.39
C PHE A 43 12.02 -19.37 16.55
N THR A 44 13.15 -19.72 17.18
CA THR A 44 13.56 -21.10 17.44
C THR A 44 12.65 -21.82 18.42
N GLU A 45 11.92 -21.10 19.27
CA GLU A 45 10.98 -21.64 20.25
C GLU A 45 9.66 -22.10 19.61
N LEU A 46 9.36 -21.64 18.40
CA LEU A 46 8.25 -22.18 17.61
C LEU A 46 8.54 -23.61 17.18
N ASN A 47 7.53 -24.47 17.17
CA ASN A 47 7.65 -25.80 16.57
C ASN A 47 7.79 -25.72 15.04
N ARG A 48 8.19 -26.82 14.41
CA ARG A 48 8.46 -26.87 12.96
C ARG A 48 7.25 -26.45 12.11
N ALA A 49 6.03 -26.76 12.54
CA ALA A 49 4.82 -26.37 11.82
C ALA A 49 4.62 -24.86 11.89
N ARG A 50 4.73 -24.25 13.08
CA ARG A 50 4.57 -22.81 13.26
C ARG A 50 5.66 -21.98 12.61
N ARG A 51 6.89 -22.46 12.54
CA ARG A 51 7.95 -21.82 11.74
C ARG A 51 7.61 -21.79 10.26
N ARG A 52 7.02 -22.87 9.73
CA ARG A 52 6.55 -22.92 8.33
C ARG A 52 5.39 -21.97 8.09
N ASP A 53 4.43 -21.93 9.00
CA ASP A 53 3.30 -20.99 8.95
C ASP A 53 3.81 -19.55 8.97
N ALA A 54 4.73 -19.22 9.89
CA ALA A 54 5.33 -17.91 9.99
C ALA A 54 6.06 -17.52 8.70
N HIS A 55 6.88 -18.41 8.12
CA HIS A 55 7.49 -18.16 6.81
C HIS A 55 6.46 -17.90 5.71
N HIS A 56 5.37 -18.67 5.67
CA HIS A 56 4.29 -18.47 4.70
C HIS A 56 3.61 -17.10 4.91
N VAL A 57 3.29 -16.74 6.14
CA VAL A 57 2.63 -15.47 6.47
C VAL A 57 3.55 -14.29 6.15
N THR A 58 4.83 -14.37 6.51
CA THR A 58 5.85 -13.38 6.11
C THR A 58 5.91 -13.26 4.59
N GLN A 59 5.97 -14.37 3.87
CA GLN A 59 6.12 -14.34 2.42
C GLN A 59 4.88 -13.88 1.68
N PHE A 60 3.66 -14.23 2.11
CA PHE A 60 2.46 -14.09 1.28
C PHE A 60 1.36 -13.23 1.88
N VAL A 61 1.45 -12.84 3.15
CA VAL A 61 0.38 -12.10 3.84
C VAL A 61 0.82 -10.68 4.17
N HIS A 62 1.76 -10.49 5.11
CA HIS A 62 2.06 -9.17 5.65
C HIS A 62 3.52 -8.71 5.52
N GLY A 63 4.44 -9.55 5.03
CA GLY A 63 5.85 -9.13 4.81
C GLY A 63 6.74 -9.09 6.05
N LEU A 64 6.17 -8.84 7.24
CA LEU A 64 6.93 -8.84 8.49
C LEU A 64 7.56 -10.21 8.82
N LYS A 65 8.81 -10.21 9.25
CA LYS A 65 9.52 -11.37 9.81
C LYS A 65 9.18 -11.54 11.29
N TRP A 66 9.56 -12.68 11.86
CA TRP A 66 9.35 -12.95 13.27
C TRP A 66 10.15 -11.99 14.17
N GLU A 67 11.38 -11.69 13.75
CA GLU A 67 12.35 -10.90 14.49
C GLU A 67 12.12 -9.38 14.34
N ASP A 68 11.31 -8.96 13.37
CA ASP A 68 11.01 -7.54 13.13
C ASP A 68 10.25 -6.94 14.32
N GLY A 69 10.38 -5.63 14.54
CA GLY A 69 9.60 -4.93 15.55
C GLY A 69 10.41 -3.88 16.30
N GLU A 70 9.71 -2.81 16.66
CA GLU A 70 10.31 -1.62 17.27
C GLU A 70 9.89 -1.48 18.73
N VAL A 71 8.66 -1.94 19.04
CA VAL A 71 8.06 -1.78 20.35
C VAL A 71 7.91 -3.14 21.04
N GLU A 72 8.24 -3.18 22.33
CA GLU A 72 8.04 -4.37 23.15
C GLU A 72 6.55 -4.69 23.29
N TYR A 73 6.20 -5.97 23.35
CA TYR A 73 4.80 -6.41 23.41
C TYR A 73 4.04 -5.81 24.60
N ARG A 74 4.72 -5.65 25.74
CA ARG A 74 4.16 -5.03 26.95
C ARG A 74 3.81 -3.56 26.72
N ASP A 75 4.71 -2.80 26.12
CA ASP A 75 4.56 -1.36 25.91
C ASP A 75 3.49 -1.07 24.85
N TRP A 76 3.46 -1.90 23.79
CA TRP A 76 2.38 -1.88 22.82
C TRP A 76 1.02 -2.14 23.49
N LYS A 77 0.92 -3.18 24.33
CA LYS A 77 -0.32 -3.51 25.02
C LYS A 77 -0.79 -2.37 25.93
N MET A 78 0.13 -1.73 26.67
CA MET A 78 -0.19 -0.55 27.47
C MET A 78 -0.70 0.61 26.61
N SER A 79 -0.05 0.86 25.47
CA SER A 79 -0.46 1.91 24.52
C SER A 79 -1.84 1.64 23.92
N LEU A 80 -2.12 0.38 23.54
CA LEU A 80 -3.43 -0.06 23.08
C LEU A 80 -4.49 0.21 24.14
N LEU A 81 -4.25 -0.24 25.38
CA LEU A 81 -5.18 -0.05 26.50
C LEU A 81 -5.48 1.43 26.75
N ASN A 82 -4.43 2.26 26.85
CA ASN A 82 -4.56 3.69 27.06
C ASN A 82 -5.35 4.39 25.93
N PHE A 83 -5.22 3.89 24.71
CA PHE A 83 -5.99 4.41 23.57
C PHE A 83 -7.45 3.97 23.65
N THR A 84 -7.69 2.68 23.88
CA THR A 84 -9.03 2.09 23.86
C THR A 84 -9.88 2.49 25.05
N ASP A 85 -9.28 2.84 26.19
CA ASP A 85 -9.98 3.38 27.37
C ASP A 85 -10.79 4.65 27.04
N LYS A 86 -10.31 5.44 26.07
CA LYS A 86 -10.98 6.67 25.59
C LYS A 86 -11.96 6.41 24.44
N ALA A 87 -12.02 5.17 23.96
CA ALA A 87 -12.88 4.80 22.85
C ALA A 87 -14.29 4.46 23.35
N SER A 88 -15.28 5.17 22.82
CA SER A 88 -16.70 4.85 23.04
C SER A 88 -17.15 3.66 22.20
N THR A 89 -16.43 3.36 21.11
CA THR A 89 -16.73 2.21 20.23
C THR A 89 -15.47 1.78 19.50
N ILE A 90 -15.23 0.47 19.47
CA ILE A 90 -14.10 -0.15 18.79
C ILE A 90 -14.65 -1.06 17.70
N TYR A 91 -14.14 -0.91 16.49
CA TYR A 91 -14.45 -1.76 15.34
C TYR A 91 -13.22 -2.56 14.95
N ALA A 92 -13.42 -3.81 14.56
CA ALA A 92 -12.37 -4.63 13.94
C ALA A 92 -13.00 -5.53 12.88
N LYS A 93 -12.18 -6.10 12.00
CA LYS A 93 -12.64 -7.02 10.96
C LYS A 93 -12.21 -8.45 11.27
N GLY A 94 -13.16 -9.37 11.19
CA GLY A 94 -12.94 -10.80 11.37
C GLY A 94 -13.13 -11.26 12.82
N THR A 95 -13.85 -12.37 12.99
CA THR A 95 -14.28 -12.89 14.29
C THR A 95 -13.13 -13.13 15.26
N GLU A 96 -12.01 -13.68 14.79
CA GLU A 96 -10.86 -14.01 15.65
C GLU A 96 -10.19 -12.75 16.21
N ILE A 97 -10.02 -11.72 15.38
CA ILE A 97 -9.42 -10.43 15.77
C ILE A 97 -10.35 -9.69 16.74
N THR A 98 -11.65 -9.66 16.46
CA THR A 98 -12.65 -9.06 17.35
C THR A 98 -12.65 -9.71 18.74
N LYS A 99 -12.57 -11.05 18.79
CA LYS A 99 -12.48 -11.78 20.06
C LYS A 99 -11.19 -11.48 20.81
N LEU A 100 -10.05 -11.47 20.11
CA LEU A 100 -8.75 -11.14 20.69
C LEU A 100 -8.73 -9.72 21.27
N LEU A 101 -9.20 -8.72 20.52
CA LEU A 101 -9.24 -7.34 20.98
C LEU A 101 -10.18 -7.17 22.16
N SER A 102 -11.34 -7.84 22.17
CA SER A 102 -12.24 -7.84 23.32
C SER A 102 -11.56 -8.39 24.57
N GLN A 103 -10.79 -9.47 24.44
CA GLN A 103 -10.01 -10.05 25.54
C GLN A 103 -8.86 -9.15 26.00
N LEU A 104 -8.17 -8.49 25.06
CA LEU A 104 -7.04 -7.62 25.39
C LEU A 104 -7.47 -6.33 26.08
N THR A 105 -8.59 -5.75 25.64
CA THR A 105 -9.06 -4.42 26.07
C THR A 105 -10.13 -4.45 27.16
N GLY A 106 -10.74 -5.62 27.42
CA GLY A 106 -11.89 -5.73 28.31
C GLY A 106 -13.15 -5.02 27.79
N THR A 107 -13.14 -4.54 26.54
CA THR A 107 -14.21 -3.75 25.92
C THR A 107 -14.86 -4.54 24.79
N SER A 108 -16.17 -4.40 24.60
CA SER A 108 -16.85 -5.02 23.46
C SER A 108 -16.36 -4.43 22.13
N VAL A 109 -15.95 -5.28 21.20
CA VAL A 109 -15.52 -4.90 19.85
C VAL A 109 -16.56 -5.34 18.84
N ILE A 110 -16.94 -4.42 17.94
CA ILE A 110 -17.92 -4.68 16.88
C ILE A 110 -17.19 -5.24 15.66
N ASN A 111 -17.61 -6.42 15.18
CA ASN A 111 -17.11 -6.97 13.94
C ASN A 111 -17.73 -6.23 12.75
N LEU A 112 -16.89 -5.63 11.90
CA LEU A 112 -17.31 -4.91 10.71
C LEU A 112 -18.04 -5.81 9.70
N GLU A 113 -17.73 -7.10 9.66
CA GLU A 113 -18.40 -8.04 8.74
C GLU A 113 -19.88 -8.21 9.07
N ASP A 114 -20.25 -8.16 10.35
CA ASP A 114 -21.64 -8.24 10.82
C ASP A 114 -22.45 -7.00 10.40
N MET A 115 -21.76 -5.91 10.07
CA MET A 115 -22.34 -4.67 9.54
C MET A 115 -22.37 -4.62 8.00
N GLY A 116 -22.04 -5.72 7.31
CA GLY A 116 -21.99 -5.77 5.85
C GLY A 116 -20.76 -5.06 5.26
N CYS A 117 -19.67 -4.91 6.03
CA CYS A 117 -18.43 -4.34 5.51
C CYS A 117 -17.90 -5.20 4.34
N PRO A 118 -17.68 -4.60 3.15
CA PRO A 118 -17.24 -5.34 1.98
C PRO A 118 -15.84 -5.92 2.18
N SER A 119 -15.49 -6.93 1.39
CA SER A 119 -14.15 -7.52 1.47
C SER A 119 -13.08 -6.53 0.98
N LEU A 120 -11.81 -6.72 1.38
CA LEU A 120 -10.75 -5.76 1.07
C LEU A 120 -10.58 -5.54 -0.45
N LYS A 121 -10.82 -6.57 -1.26
CA LYS A 121 -10.77 -6.51 -2.74
C LYS A 121 -11.87 -5.64 -3.36
N ASP A 122 -12.96 -5.41 -2.62
CA ASP A 122 -14.13 -4.66 -3.08
C ASP A 122 -14.10 -3.21 -2.58
N LEU A 123 -13.14 -2.86 -1.71
CA LEU A 123 -12.94 -1.48 -1.25
C LEU A 123 -12.28 -0.65 -2.35
N THR A 124 -13.00 0.34 -2.85
CA THR A 124 -12.51 1.31 -3.83
C THR A 124 -11.91 2.53 -3.13
N GLY A 125 -10.62 2.77 -3.32
CA GLY A 125 -9.93 3.94 -2.78
C GLY A 125 -8.44 3.89 -3.09
N PRO A 126 -7.72 5.02 -3.04
CA PRO A 126 -6.27 5.01 -3.20
C PRO A 126 -5.63 4.20 -2.07
N PRO A 127 -4.63 3.35 -2.34
CA PRO A 127 -3.95 2.60 -1.30
C PRO A 127 -3.29 3.58 -0.32
N LEU A 128 -3.71 3.55 0.94
CA LEU A 128 -3.04 4.28 2.02
C LEU A 128 -1.75 3.53 2.35
N LYS A 129 -0.59 4.17 2.14
CA LYS A 129 0.71 3.61 2.52
C LYS A 129 0.97 3.90 4.00
N CYS A 130 1.26 2.87 4.78
CA CYS A 130 1.84 3.06 6.11
C CYS A 130 3.31 3.50 5.94
N LEU A 131 3.69 4.63 6.55
CA LEU A 131 5.04 5.18 6.45
C LEU A 131 6.13 4.22 6.99
N HIS A 132 5.78 3.36 7.96
CA HIS A 132 6.70 2.37 8.55
C HIS A 132 6.99 1.16 7.65
N HIS A 133 6.15 0.87 6.64
CA HIS A 133 6.43 -0.22 5.69
C HIS A 133 7.49 0.16 4.62
N THR A 134 8.06 1.37 4.69
CA THR A 134 9.03 1.85 3.71
C THR A 134 10.48 1.58 4.11
N ILE A 135 10.74 1.01 5.29
CA ILE A 135 12.11 0.79 5.78
C ILE A 135 12.29 -0.69 6.11
N ASN A 136 12.52 -1.49 5.07
CA ASN A 136 13.56 -2.54 5.03
C ASN A 136 13.36 -3.38 3.75
N ASN A 137 14.19 -3.05 2.77
CA ASN A 137 14.36 -3.69 1.46
C ASN A 137 13.34 -3.34 0.36
N GLN A 138 13.92 -2.88 -0.74
CA GLN A 138 13.39 -2.58 -2.07
C GLN A 138 12.71 -3.77 -2.79
N SER A 139 12.13 -4.75 -2.08
CA SER A 139 11.56 -5.97 -2.68
C SER A 139 10.12 -6.32 -2.31
N ASP A 140 9.48 -5.68 -1.33
CA ASP A 140 8.20 -6.20 -0.77
C ASP A 140 6.91 -5.41 -1.11
N VAL A 141 6.96 -4.47 -2.05
CA VAL A 141 5.74 -3.92 -2.71
C VAL A 141 5.15 -4.92 -3.73
N THR A 142 5.63 -6.17 -3.74
CA THR A 142 5.48 -7.10 -4.85
C THR A 142 4.44 -8.20 -4.75
N LYS A 143 3.76 -8.38 -3.61
CA LYS A 143 2.99 -9.63 -3.43
C LYS A 143 1.47 -9.50 -3.42
N LEU A 144 0.91 -8.29 -3.39
CA LEU A 144 -0.53 -8.06 -3.58
C LEU A 144 -0.99 -7.90 -5.05
N ASN A 145 -0.06 -7.88 -6.03
CA ASN A 145 -0.38 -7.49 -7.41
C ASN A 145 -0.05 -8.54 -8.50
N ARG A 146 -0.01 -9.85 -8.19
CA ARG A 146 0.44 -10.86 -9.19
C ARG A 146 -0.46 -10.99 -10.43
N ALA A 147 -1.74 -10.61 -10.37
CA ALA A 147 -2.62 -10.64 -11.54
C ALA A 147 -2.45 -9.43 -12.48
N ARG A 148 -2.04 -8.26 -11.97
CA ARG A 148 -1.84 -7.02 -12.77
C ARG A 148 -0.38 -6.77 -13.19
N ARG A 149 0.59 -7.44 -12.54
CA ARG A 149 2.03 -7.25 -12.78
C ARG A 149 2.56 -7.82 -14.09
N ARG A 150 1.92 -8.83 -14.69
CA ARG A 150 2.36 -9.33 -16.01
C ARG A 150 2.25 -8.26 -17.09
N ASP A 151 1.18 -7.49 -17.07
CA ASP A 151 0.92 -6.49 -18.12
C ASP A 151 1.77 -5.22 -17.92
N ALA A 152 1.96 -4.77 -16.67
CA ALA A 152 2.76 -3.58 -16.37
C ALA A 152 4.28 -3.79 -16.49
N HIS A 153 4.79 -5.00 -16.19
CA HIS A 153 6.22 -5.31 -16.34
C HIS A 153 6.61 -5.38 -17.83
N HIS A 154 5.71 -5.86 -18.69
CA HIS A 154 5.91 -5.88 -20.13
C HIS A 154 6.02 -4.46 -20.71
N VAL A 155 5.22 -3.50 -20.24
CA VAL A 155 5.25 -2.11 -20.73
C VAL A 155 6.47 -1.33 -20.20
N THR A 156 6.83 -1.47 -18.92
CA THR A 156 7.92 -0.69 -18.32
C THR A 156 9.31 -1.11 -18.83
N GLN A 157 9.57 -2.41 -18.93
CA GLN A 157 10.87 -2.92 -19.34
C GLN A 157 11.12 -2.81 -20.85
N PHE A 158 10.08 -2.98 -21.67
CA PHE A 158 10.23 -3.03 -23.12
C PHE A 158 9.84 -1.75 -23.85
N VAL A 159 9.29 -0.71 -23.20
CA VAL A 159 8.88 0.53 -23.90
C VAL A 159 9.64 1.77 -23.42
N HIS A 160 9.95 1.87 -22.12
CA HIS A 160 10.50 3.11 -21.56
C HIS A 160 11.91 2.99 -20.95
N GLY A 161 12.47 1.78 -20.87
CA GLY A 161 13.85 1.56 -20.38
C GLY A 161 14.07 1.93 -18.90
N LEU A 162 13.00 2.22 -18.16
CA LEU A 162 13.03 2.60 -16.75
C LEU A 162 12.39 1.49 -15.92
N LYS A 163 13.05 1.09 -14.83
CA LYS A 163 12.40 0.19 -13.88
C LYS A 163 11.34 0.98 -13.13
N TRP A 164 10.24 0.32 -12.80
CA TRP A 164 9.14 0.91 -12.05
C TRP A 164 9.58 1.53 -10.71
N GLU A 165 10.68 1.04 -10.13
CA GLU A 165 11.29 1.52 -8.89
C GLU A 165 12.22 2.74 -9.03
N ASP A 166 12.54 3.19 -10.26
CA ASP A 166 13.50 4.27 -10.53
C ASP A 166 12.88 5.69 -10.46
N GLY A 167 11.70 5.83 -9.84
CA GLY A 167 11.04 7.13 -9.69
C GLY A 167 11.76 8.02 -8.66
N GLU A 168 12.34 9.14 -9.11
CA GLU A 168 13.08 10.08 -8.25
C GLU A 168 12.19 10.91 -7.31
N VAL A 169 10.88 10.94 -7.53
CA VAL A 169 9.93 11.81 -6.83
C VAL A 169 8.80 10.99 -6.23
N GLU A 170 8.49 11.21 -4.95
CA GLU A 170 7.35 10.56 -4.30
C GLU A 170 6.03 10.91 -5.00
N TYR A 171 5.08 9.98 -5.05
CA TYR A 171 3.79 10.21 -5.73
C TYR A 171 3.02 11.43 -5.20
N ARG A 172 3.15 11.74 -3.90
CA ARG A 172 2.53 12.95 -3.31
C ARG A 172 3.16 14.21 -3.90
N ASP A 173 4.47 14.29 -3.93
CA ASP A 173 5.21 15.44 -4.44
C ASP A 173 5.04 15.58 -5.94
N TRP A 174 5.00 14.46 -6.66
CA TRP A 174 4.63 14.41 -8.07
C TRP A 174 3.21 14.91 -8.29
N LYS A 175 2.22 14.43 -7.51
CA LYS A 175 0.82 14.85 -7.63
C LYS A 175 0.66 16.34 -7.31
N MET A 176 1.30 16.83 -6.25
CA MET A 176 1.29 18.25 -5.90
C MET A 176 1.96 19.10 -6.98
N SER A 177 3.08 18.63 -7.54
CA SER A 177 3.74 19.31 -8.66
C SER A 177 2.85 19.33 -9.90
N LEU A 178 2.26 18.18 -10.25
CA LEU A 178 1.31 18.07 -11.36
C LEU A 178 0.16 19.06 -11.17
N LEU A 179 -0.49 19.06 -10.01
CA LEU A 179 -1.58 20.00 -9.70
C LEU A 179 -1.12 21.46 -9.83
N ASN A 180 0.04 21.82 -9.29
CA ASN A 180 0.60 23.16 -9.41
C ASN A 180 0.93 23.56 -10.85
N PHE A 181 1.41 22.63 -11.68
CA PHE A 181 1.70 22.89 -13.09
C PHE A 181 0.41 22.99 -13.91
N THR A 182 -0.59 22.17 -13.59
CA THR A 182 -1.85 22.13 -14.33
C THR A 182 -2.81 23.25 -13.94
N ASP A 183 -2.71 23.78 -12.72
CA ASP A 183 -3.49 24.95 -12.25
C ASP A 183 -3.27 26.18 -13.14
N LYS A 184 -2.08 26.28 -13.75
CA LYS A 184 -1.70 27.36 -14.66
C LYS A 184 -1.91 27.02 -16.13
N ALA A 185 -2.29 25.78 -16.46
CA ALA A 185 -2.44 25.33 -17.83
C ALA A 185 -3.86 25.64 -18.33
N SER A 186 -3.98 26.34 -19.46
CA SER A 186 -5.27 26.58 -20.10
C SER A 186 -5.83 25.33 -20.79
N THR A 187 -4.97 24.38 -21.17
CA THR A 187 -5.37 23.12 -21.81
C THR A 187 -4.31 22.06 -21.54
N ILE A 188 -4.76 20.85 -21.21
CA ILE A 188 -3.88 19.70 -20.95
C ILE A 188 -4.08 18.70 -22.09
N TYR A 189 -2.97 18.26 -22.69
CA TYR A 189 -2.96 17.25 -23.72
C TYR A 189 -2.31 15.98 -23.18
N ALA A 190 -2.90 14.85 -23.47
CA ALA A 190 -2.37 13.54 -23.11
C ALA A 190 -2.51 12.58 -24.29
N LYS A 191 -1.73 11.50 -24.28
CA LYS A 191 -1.79 10.48 -25.33
C LYS A 191 -2.25 9.17 -24.72
N GLY A 192 -3.29 8.59 -25.29
CA GLY A 192 -3.88 7.34 -24.84
C GLY A 192 -5.02 7.54 -23.85
N THR A 193 -6.14 6.87 -24.11
CA THR A 193 -7.41 7.00 -23.41
C THR A 193 -7.31 6.88 -21.89
N GLU A 194 -6.51 5.93 -21.39
CA GLU A 194 -6.40 5.67 -19.95
C GLU A 194 -5.59 6.77 -19.23
N ILE A 195 -4.56 7.32 -19.87
CA ILE A 195 -3.77 8.44 -19.32
C ILE A 195 -4.64 9.71 -19.31
N THR A 196 -5.39 9.96 -20.38
CA THR A 196 -6.32 11.10 -20.47
C THR A 196 -7.37 11.07 -19.37
N LYS A 197 -8.01 9.92 -19.14
CA LYS A 197 -8.99 9.74 -18.04
C LYS A 197 -8.34 9.96 -16.67
N LEU A 198 -7.18 9.36 -16.43
CA LEU A 198 -6.48 9.48 -15.16
C LEU A 198 -6.10 10.94 -14.86
N LEU A 199 -5.53 11.65 -15.84
CA LEU A 199 -5.17 13.05 -15.67
C LEU A 199 -6.40 13.92 -15.44
N SER A 200 -7.50 13.68 -16.17
CA SER A 200 -8.75 14.42 -15.95
C SER A 200 -9.33 14.19 -14.56
N GLN A 201 -9.28 12.96 -14.05
CA GLN A 201 -9.70 12.64 -12.67
C GLN A 201 -8.80 13.28 -11.61
N LEU A 202 -7.49 13.35 -11.86
CA LEU A 202 -6.53 13.88 -10.90
C LEU A 202 -6.54 15.40 -10.83
N THR A 203 -6.68 16.09 -11.97
CA THR A 203 -6.60 17.55 -12.07
C THR A 203 -7.96 18.22 -12.02
N GLY A 204 -9.06 17.47 -12.20
CA GLY A 204 -10.40 18.03 -12.36
C GLY A 204 -10.57 18.87 -13.64
N THR A 205 -9.59 18.82 -14.55
CA THR A 205 -9.57 19.60 -15.80
C THR A 205 -9.87 18.70 -16.99
N SER A 206 -10.45 19.28 -18.05
CA SER A 206 -10.63 18.55 -19.31
C SER A 206 -9.27 18.30 -19.97
N VAL A 207 -8.99 17.05 -20.31
CA VAL A 207 -7.74 16.62 -20.95
C VAL A 207 -8.09 16.12 -22.35
N ILE A 208 -7.40 16.66 -23.36
CA ILE A 208 -7.61 16.27 -24.75
C ILE A 208 -6.69 15.10 -25.08
N ASN A 209 -7.25 14.01 -25.59
CA ASN A 209 -6.46 12.91 -26.12
C ASN A 209 -5.91 13.29 -27.50
N LEU A 210 -4.59 13.31 -27.63
CA LEU A 210 -3.90 13.61 -28.89
C LEU A 210 -4.26 12.61 -30.00
N GLU A 211 -4.62 11.37 -29.66
CA GLU A 211 -5.06 10.38 -30.66
C GLU A 211 -6.39 10.78 -31.32
N ASP A 212 -7.29 11.42 -30.57
CA ASP A 212 -8.57 11.91 -31.11
C ASP A 212 -8.36 13.10 -32.07
N MET A 213 -7.19 13.74 -32.00
CA MET A 213 -6.75 14.79 -32.92
C MET A 213 -5.99 14.25 -34.13
N GLY A 214 -5.88 12.92 -34.27
CA GLY A 214 -5.10 12.29 -35.34
C GLY A 214 -3.59 12.43 -35.18
N CYS A 215 -3.08 12.70 -33.96
CA CYS A 215 -1.64 12.78 -33.76
C CYS A 215 -0.98 11.40 -33.97
N PRO A 216 0.12 11.32 -34.74
CA PRO A 216 0.82 10.06 -35.03
C PRO A 216 1.37 9.42 -33.75
N SER A 217 1.53 8.09 -33.73
CA SER A 217 2.09 7.39 -32.57
C SER A 217 3.55 7.82 -32.33
N LEU A 218 4.08 7.62 -31.11
CA LEU A 218 5.46 8.05 -30.82
C LEU A 218 6.48 7.32 -31.72
N LYS A 219 6.12 6.12 -32.18
CA LYS A 219 6.90 5.28 -33.10
C LYS A 219 6.86 5.79 -34.54
N ASP A 220 5.83 6.56 -34.89
CA ASP A 220 5.64 7.13 -36.23
C ASP A 220 6.28 8.52 -36.36
N LEU A 221 6.77 9.08 -35.23
CA LEU A 221 7.52 10.33 -35.23
C LEU A 221 8.92 10.08 -35.80
N THR A 222 9.13 10.49 -37.05
CA THR A 222 10.45 10.50 -37.68
C THR A 222 11.15 11.81 -37.32
N GLY A 223 12.27 11.72 -36.61
CA GLY A 223 13.02 12.89 -36.15
C GLY A 223 14.20 12.52 -35.25
N PRO A 224 15.10 13.47 -34.97
CA PRO A 224 16.20 13.24 -34.03
C PRO A 224 15.65 12.84 -32.65
N PRO A 225 16.37 11.99 -31.89
CA PRO A 225 15.90 11.49 -30.60
C PRO A 225 15.49 12.64 -29.68
N LEU A 226 14.25 12.60 -29.20
CA LEU A 226 13.72 13.58 -28.27
C LEU A 226 14.52 13.51 -26.97
N LYS A 227 15.18 14.61 -26.62
CA LYS A 227 15.88 14.75 -25.34
C LYS A 227 14.86 15.12 -24.27
N CYS A 228 14.60 14.21 -23.35
CA CYS A 228 14.00 14.58 -22.07
C CYS A 228 15.06 15.39 -21.28
N LEU A 229 14.64 16.43 -20.54
CA LEU A 229 15.54 17.26 -19.72
C LEU A 229 16.43 16.46 -18.75
N HIS A 230 16.04 15.22 -18.44
CA HIS A 230 16.79 14.32 -17.59
C HIS A 230 17.48 13.15 -18.33
N HIS A 231 17.06 12.76 -19.54
CA HIS A 231 17.64 11.60 -20.24
C HIS A 231 17.52 11.67 -21.78
N THR A 232 18.49 11.06 -22.48
CA THR A 232 18.43 10.83 -23.93
C THR A 232 17.66 9.54 -24.19
N ILE A 233 16.52 9.61 -24.88
CA ILE A 233 15.71 8.44 -25.24
C ILE A 233 16.35 7.80 -26.48
N TYR A 234 16.86 6.57 -26.37
CA TYR A 234 17.38 5.82 -27.52
C TYR A 234 16.25 5.07 -28.23
N ASN A 235 16.28 5.09 -29.56
CA ASN A 235 15.35 4.34 -30.39
C ASN A 235 15.63 2.83 -30.27
N GLN A 236 14.56 2.03 -30.27
CA GLN A 236 14.60 0.57 -30.14
C GLN A 236 15.24 -0.19 -31.32
N SER A 237 15.91 0.51 -32.24
CA SER A 237 16.63 -0.11 -33.35
C SER A 237 18.04 -0.61 -32.98
N ASP A 238 18.57 -0.25 -31.81
CA ASP A 238 20.01 -0.34 -31.54
C ASP A 238 20.42 -1.51 -30.62
N VAL A 239 19.58 -2.52 -30.44
CA VAL A 239 19.96 -3.74 -29.70
C VAL A 239 19.66 -4.97 -30.55
N THR A 240 20.64 -5.35 -31.38
CA THR A 240 20.79 -6.70 -31.97
C THR A 240 21.57 -7.60 -31.05
#